data_AF-A0AAU5HKY0-F1
#
_entry.id   AF-A0AAU5HKY0-F1
#
_cell.length_a   1.000
_cell.length_b   1.000
_cell.length_c   1.000
_cell.angle_alpha   90.00
_cell.angle_beta   90.00
_cell.angle_gamma   90.00
#
_symmetry.space_group_name_H-M   'P 1'
#
loop_
_entity.id
_entity.type
_entity.pdbx_description
1 polymer ?
#
loop_
_entity_poly.entity_id
_entity_poly.type
_entity_poly.pdbx_seq_one_letter_code
_entity_poly.pdbx_strand_id
1 'polypeptide(L)'
;MTRTGTDSDDGTTGDQPHGEDGKTDNRTRIVIASIGALAAVAAAAAGAWFAHDDGTKGTPAGSSVSAPVSILVSTPASSAAEDPCDLRRLADSWNQPPSQRYNETLFANHDAPRVYTQVGGPARSPEISVKGQMSLNIPAGQVLYLVTRPDPDSKDEFGHPGNGRFYPGTPVSPTSSGCWEDDNHSVGYIGVEGISETYLLVLVGSDQAAKFPADRKAKDWDGYSADDWRALTKIDVMNFHVSTA
;
A
#
# COMPACT_ATOMS: atom_id res chain seq x y z
N MET A 1 12.19 -80.94 -12.73
CA MET A 1 13.13 -81.39 -13.78
C MET A 1 13.55 -80.13 -14.53
N THR A 2 14.79 -79.65 -14.58
CA THR A 2 16.12 -80.12 -14.17
C THR A 2 17.00 -78.88 -14.06
N ARG A 3 17.99 -78.91 -13.16
CA ARG A 3 18.94 -77.85 -12.81
C ARG A 3 20.31 -78.20 -13.40
N THR A 4 21.05 -77.22 -13.90
CA THR A 4 22.53 -77.18 -14.06
C THR A 4 22.87 -75.76 -14.53
N GLY A 5 23.78 -74.95 -13.98
CA GLY A 5 24.88 -75.17 -13.02
C GLY A 5 26.22 -74.75 -13.67
N THR A 6 27.12 -74.19 -12.83
CA THR A 6 28.55 -73.78 -12.98
C THR A 6 28.84 -72.34 -13.47
N ASP A 7 29.32 -71.40 -12.63
CA ASP A 7 30.69 -71.23 -12.01
C ASP A 7 31.76 -70.94 -13.09
N SER A 8 32.77 -70.06 -12.96
CA SER A 8 33.27 -69.10 -11.95
C SER A 8 34.39 -68.25 -12.60
N ASP A 9 34.87 -67.23 -11.87
CA ASP A 9 36.23 -66.60 -11.90
C ASP A 9 36.55 -65.60 -13.03
N ASP A 10 37.39 -64.56 -12.85
CA ASP A 10 38.01 -63.84 -11.72
C ASP A 10 38.81 -62.67 -12.34
N GLY A 11 39.05 -61.59 -11.59
CA GLY A 11 40.32 -60.85 -11.65
C GLY A 11 40.58 -59.68 -12.63
N THR A 12 40.63 -58.47 -12.03
CA THR A 12 41.87 -57.65 -11.90
C THR A 12 42.23 -56.56 -12.95
N THR A 13 42.14 -55.31 -12.46
CA THR A 13 42.99 -54.08 -12.65
C THR A 13 43.04 -53.28 -13.94
N GLY A 14 42.87 -51.94 -13.80
CA GLY A 14 43.79 -50.96 -14.39
C GLY A 14 43.17 -49.66 -14.92
N ASP A 15 43.65 -48.53 -14.40
CA ASP A 15 43.71 -47.16 -14.96
C ASP A 15 42.55 -46.13 -14.80
N GLN A 16 42.86 -45.10 -13.99
CA GLN A 16 42.36 -43.71 -14.02
C GLN A 16 43.28 -42.84 -14.93
N PRO A 17 43.07 -41.52 -15.17
CA PRO A 17 41.85 -40.72 -15.39
C PRO A 17 41.97 -39.68 -16.57
N HIS A 18 40.89 -39.36 -17.27
CA HIS A 18 40.67 -38.12 -18.08
C HIS A 18 39.29 -38.25 -18.74
N GLY A 19 38.37 -37.28 -18.86
CA GLY A 19 38.28 -35.86 -18.55
C GLY A 19 36.96 -35.38 -19.21
N GLU A 20 36.28 -34.39 -18.61
CA GLU A 20 35.20 -33.53 -19.18
C GLU A 20 33.88 -34.25 -19.61
N ASP A 21 32.65 -33.77 -19.39
CA ASP A 21 32.11 -32.42 -19.32
C ASP A 21 30.70 -32.40 -18.69
N GLY A 22 30.33 -31.25 -18.10
CA GLY A 22 28.99 -30.68 -18.30
C GLY A 22 27.84 -31.11 -17.38
N LYS A 23 27.70 -30.42 -16.23
CA LYS A 23 26.37 -29.92 -15.82
C LYS A 23 26.51 -28.67 -14.95
N THR A 24 26.37 -27.53 -15.60
CA THR A 24 26.38 -26.19 -15.01
C THR A 24 25.19 -26.00 -14.05
N ASP A 25 25.51 -25.75 -12.79
CA ASP A 25 24.60 -25.23 -11.77
C ASP A 25 24.23 -23.78 -12.09
N ASN A 26 23.05 -23.54 -12.65
CA ASN A 26 22.49 -22.19 -12.75
C ASN A 26 21.79 -21.82 -11.44
N ARG A 27 22.57 -21.44 -10.42
CA ARG A 27 22.06 -20.64 -9.28
C ARG A 27 22.07 -19.17 -9.67
N THR A 28 20.96 -18.69 -10.20
CA THR A 28 20.68 -17.27 -10.38
C THR A 28 20.69 -16.58 -9.02
N ARG A 29 21.74 -15.79 -8.73
CA ARG A 29 21.80 -14.92 -7.56
C ARG A 29 21.02 -13.64 -7.88
N ILE A 30 19.84 -13.49 -7.28
CA ILE A 30 19.08 -12.24 -7.31
C ILE A 30 19.69 -11.31 -6.25
N VAL A 31 20.21 -10.17 -6.68
CA VAL A 31 20.73 -9.10 -5.82
C VAL A 31 19.66 -8.01 -5.74
N ILE A 32 18.99 -7.88 -4.59
CA ILE A 32 18.02 -6.81 -4.34
C ILE A 32 18.77 -5.64 -3.71
N ALA A 33 18.87 -4.52 -4.45
CA ALA A 33 19.38 -3.26 -3.93
C ALA A 33 18.29 -2.59 -3.08
N SER A 34 18.55 -2.41 -1.78
CA SER A 34 17.66 -1.69 -0.86
C SER A 34 18.17 -0.26 -0.70
N ILE A 35 17.44 0.71 -1.24
CA ILE A 35 17.68 2.14 -1.02
C ILE A 35 16.88 2.54 0.23
N GLY A 36 17.59 2.89 1.30
CA GLY A 36 17.00 3.41 2.53
C GLY A 36 16.82 4.92 2.45
N ALA A 37 15.60 5.40 2.66
CA ALA A 37 15.32 6.81 2.91
C ALA A 37 15.04 7.02 4.41
N LEU A 38 15.92 7.79 5.04
CA LEU A 38 15.76 8.38 6.37
C LEU A 38 14.90 9.64 6.24
N ALA A 39 13.83 9.77 7.02
CA ALA A 39 13.20 11.06 7.26
C ALA A 39 12.86 11.21 8.75
N ALA A 40 13.32 12.32 9.31
CA ALA A 40 13.35 12.66 10.72
C ALA A 40 11.98 13.13 11.23
N VAL A 41 11.64 12.72 12.46
CA VAL A 41 10.47 13.22 13.20
C VAL A 41 10.84 14.56 13.85
N ALA A 42 10.11 15.62 13.51
CA ALA A 42 10.10 16.86 14.28
C ALA A 42 8.70 17.07 14.87
N ALA A 43 8.58 16.84 16.18
CA ALA A 43 7.41 17.21 16.96
C ALA A 43 7.48 18.69 17.32
N ALA A 44 6.39 19.44 17.09
CA ALA A 44 6.21 20.77 17.65
C ALA A 44 4.91 20.81 18.43
N ALA A 45 5.04 20.91 19.75
CA ALA A 45 3.99 21.20 20.70
C ALA A 45 4.05 22.68 21.10
N ALA A 46 2.92 23.38 20.99
CA ALA A 46 2.49 24.55 21.77
C ALA A 46 1.07 24.87 21.29
N GLY A 47 0.02 25.07 22.10
CA GLY A 47 -0.01 25.54 23.48
C GLY A 47 -0.43 27.01 23.50
N ALA A 48 -1.67 27.26 23.94
CA ALA A 48 -2.23 28.51 24.48
C ALA A 48 -2.83 29.59 23.56
N TRP A 49 -3.86 30.37 23.94
CA TRP A 49 -4.77 30.48 25.10
C TRP A 49 -5.94 31.44 24.70
N PHE A 50 -6.97 31.50 25.54
CA PHE A 50 -8.19 32.32 25.54
C PHE A 50 -8.12 33.80 25.10
N ALA A 51 -9.21 34.30 24.50
CA ALA A 51 -9.68 35.68 24.66
C ALA A 51 -11.22 35.75 24.68
N HIS A 52 -11.76 36.18 25.81
CA HIS A 52 -13.10 36.76 26.00
C HIS A 52 -13.18 38.13 25.31
N ASP A 53 -14.35 38.54 24.82
CA ASP A 53 -14.91 39.83 25.25
C ASP A 53 -16.43 39.92 25.06
N ASP A 54 -17.04 40.65 25.99
CA ASP A 54 -18.45 40.71 26.31
C ASP A 54 -19.16 41.91 25.65
N GLY A 55 -20.46 41.72 25.42
CA GLY A 55 -21.55 42.70 25.57
C GLY A 55 -21.38 44.18 25.16
N THR A 56 -22.25 44.64 24.26
CA THR A 56 -22.86 45.97 24.42
C THR A 56 -24.29 46.01 23.91
N LYS A 57 -25.21 46.27 24.85
CA LYS A 57 -26.61 46.64 24.63
C LYS A 57 -26.71 48.09 24.16
N GLY A 58 -27.63 48.36 23.24
CA GLY A 58 -28.08 49.73 22.94
C GLY A 58 -29.15 49.79 21.85
N THR A 59 -30.42 49.75 22.24
CA THR A 59 -31.56 50.23 21.42
C THR A 59 -32.06 51.54 22.07
N PRO A 60 -32.60 52.51 21.32
CA PRO A 60 -34.06 52.52 21.15
C PRO A 60 -34.60 53.03 19.79
N ALA A 61 -35.74 52.43 19.41
CA ALA A 61 -36.93 52.96 18.72
C ALA A 61 -36.83 53.87 17.47
N GLY A 62 -37.47 53.40 16.40
CA GLY A 62 -37.91 54.23 15.27
C GLY A 62 -38.70 53.41 14.24
N SER A 63 -40.03 53.34 14.39
CA SER A 63 -40.93 52.75 13.40
C SER A 63 -41.10 53.67 12.19
N SER A 64 -40.74 53.20 10.99
CA SER A 64 -41.37 53.66 9.75
C SER A 64 -41.27 52.56 8.69
N VAL A 65 -42.42 52.25 8.09
CA VAL A 65 -42.64 51.19 7.11
C VAL A 65 -42.31 51.74 5.73
N SER A 66 -41.43 51.09 4.96
CA SER A 66 -41.42 51.13 3.48
C SER A 66 -40.46 50.09 2.86
N ALA A 67 -41.06 49.22 2.04
CA ALA A 67 -40.49 48.33 1.02
C ALA A 67 -39.50 47.21 1.42
N PRO A 68 -39.76 45.93 1.06
CA PRO A 68 -38.72 44.91 1.08
C PRO A 68 -37.75 45.20 -0.08
N VAL A 69 -36.64 45.87 0.22
CA VAL A 69 -35.46 45.78 -0.64
C VAL A 69 -35.00 44.33 -0.53
N SER A 70 -35.20 43.55 -1.60
CA SER A 70 -34.57 42.24 -1.75
C SER A 70 -33.06 42.45 -1.79
N ILE A 71 -32.44 42.46 -0.60
CA ILE A 71 -31.01 42.26 -0.45
C ILE A 71 -30.80 40.82 -0.89
N LEU A 72 -30.36 40.65 -2.13
CA LEU A 72 -29.63 39.46 -2.55
C LEU A 72 -28.42 39.39 -1.62
N VAL A 73 -28.61 38.71 -0.49
CA VAL A 73 -27.51 38.12 0.25
C VAL A 73 -26.93 37.12 -0.74
N SER A 74 -25.93 37.57 -1.48
CA SER A 74 -24.99 36.66 -2.11
C SER A 74 -24.46 35.81 -0.98
N THR A 75 -25.02 34.62 -0.83
CA THR A 75 -24.35 33.53 -0.13
C THR A 75 -22.92 33.56 -0.64
N PRO A 76 -21.90 33.69 0.22
CA PRO A 76 -20.54 33.55 -0.23
C PRO A 76 -20.51 32.21 -0.96
N ALA A 77 -20.13 32.26 -2.25
CA ALA A 77 -19.92 31.06 -3.04
C ALA A 77 -19.11 30.12 -2.16
N SER A 78 -19.70 28.97 -1.86
CA SER A 78 -19.12 27.90 -1.04
C SER A 78 -17.64 27.87 -1.35
N SER A 79 -16.82 28.35 -0.41
CA SER A 79 -15.37 28.35 -0.55
C SER A 79 -15.03 26.93 -0.95
N ALA A 80 -14.58 26.74 -2.19
CA ALA A 80 -14.29 25.43 -2.74
C ALA A 80 -13.51 24.69 -1.65
N ALA A 81 -14.13 23.64 -1.08
CA ALA A 81 -13.56 22.94 0.07
C ALA A 81 -12.08 22.71 -0.24
N GLU A 82 -11.21 23.26 0.61
CA GLU A 82 -9.77 23.15 0.40
C GLU A 82 -9.46 21.68 0.13
N ASP A 83 -8.74 21.43 -0.96
CA ASP A 83 -8.25 20.11 -1.32
C ASP A 83 -6.77 20.07 -0.96
N PRO A 84 -6.43 19.91 0.34
CA PRO A 84 -5.06 20.05 0.82
C PRO A 84 -4.12 18.97 0.27
N CYS A 85 -4.67 17.93 -0.36
CA CYS A 85 -3.92 16.85 -0.97
C CYS A 85 -3.86 16.98 -2.50
N ASP A 86 -4.43 18.06 -3.07
CA ASP A 86 -4.53 18.35 -4.51
C ASP A 86 -5.07 17.16 -5.35
N LEU A 87 -5.91 16.28 -4.76
CA LEU A 87 -6.41 15.08 -5.43
C LEU A 87 -7.32 15.39 -6.63
N ARG A 88 -7.98 16.54 -6.63
CA ARG A 88 -8.84 17.03 -7.72
C ARG A 88 -8.05 17.68 -8.85
N ARG A 89 -6.76 17.96 -8.66
CA ARG A 89 -5.87 18.59 -9.63
C ARG A 89 -4.87 17.61 -10.24
N LEU A 90 -5.01 16.32 -9.92
CA LEU A 90 -4.21 15.27 -10.54
C LEU A 90 -4.46 15.23 -12.05
N ALA A 91 -3.43 14.86 -12.81
CA ALA A 91 -3.53 14.69 -14.25
C ALA A 91 -4.51 13.57 -14.61
N ASP A 92 -5.03 13.58 -15.85
CA ASP A 92 -6.02 12.61 -16.34
C ASP A 92 -5.57 11.14 -16.28
N SER A 93 -4.26 10.88 -16.13
CA SER A 93 -3.70 9.55 -15.92
C SER A 93 -3.98 8.98 -14.53
N TRP A 94 -4.40 9.81 -13.57
CA TRP A 94 -4.77 9.40 -12.23
C TRP A 94 -6.26 9.08 -12.17
N ASN A 95 -6.58 7.90 -11.66
CA ASN A 95 -7.94 7.39 -11.60
C ASN A 95 -8.29 6.97 -10.18
N GLN A 96 -9.55 7.13 -9.79
CA GLN A 96 -10.05 6.52 -8.56
C GLN A 96 -10.27 5.01 -8.82
N PRO A 97 -9.64 4.10 -8.06
CA PRO A 97 -9.90 2.67 -8.17
C PRO A 97 -11.41 2.35 -8.15
N PRO A 98 -11.90 1.46 -9.04
CA PRO A 98 -13.33 1.17 -9.18
C PRO A 98 -13.90 0.43 -7.96
N SER A 99 -13.08 -0.33 -7.24
CA SER A 99 -13.43 -0.98 -5.99
C SER A 99 -12.62 -0.38 -4.86
N GLN A 100 -13.27 0.46 -4.05
CA GLN A 100 -12.74 0.96 -2.79
C GLN A 100 -13.68 0.52 -1.67
N ARG A 101 -13.12 -0.05 -0.62
CA ARG A 101 -13.86 -0.39 0.60
C ARG A 101 -13.07 0.11 1.79
N TYR A 102 -13.73 0.81 2.70
CA TYR A 102 -13.12 1.29 3.93
C TYR A 102 -13.93 0.87 5.14
N ASN A 103 -13.30 0.94 6.31
CA ASN A 103 -13.91 0.58 7.57
C ASN A 103 -14.84 1.70 8.04
N GLU A 104 -16.14 1.54 7.80
CA GLU A 104 -17.17 2.53 8.14
C GLU A 104 -17.14 2.94 9.61
N THR A 105 -16.80 2.03 10.52
CA THR A 105 -16.70 2.32 11.96
C THR A 105 -15.55 3.29 12.27
N LEU A 106 -14.38 3.11 11.62
CA LEU A 106 -13.24 4.03 11.80
C LEU A 106 -13.53 5.42 11.25
N PHE A 107 -14.39 5.52 10.23
CA PHE A 107 -14.70 6.78 9.54
C PHE A 107 -16.10 7.32 9.84
N ALA A 108 -16.81 6.78 10.85
CA ALA A 108 -18.21 7.14 11.10
C ALA A 108 -18.46 8.64 11.35
N ASN A 109 -17.45 9.35 11.84
CA ASN A 109 -17.49 10.80 12.13
C ASN A 109 -16.48 11.60 11.29
N HIS A 110 -16.01 11.03 10.18
CA HIS A 110 -14.99 11.61 9.32
C HIS A 110 -15.45 11.56 7.86
N ASP A 111 -14.83 12.39 7.02
CA ASP A 111 -15.02 12.25 5.57
C ASP A 111 -14.52 10.88 5.10
N ALA A 112 -15.23 10.31 4.13
CA ALA A 112 -14.84 9.06 3.52
C ALA A 112 -13.41 9.17 2.95
N PRO A 113 -12.53 8.18 3.19
CA PRO A 113 -11.19 8.20 2.64
C PRO A 113 -11.25 8.14 1.10
N ARG A 114 -10.31 8.81 0.45
CA ARG A 114 -10.20 8.88 -1.00
C ARG A 114 -8.82 8.42 -1.43
N VAL A 115 -8.77 7.66 -2.51
CA VAL A 115 -7.53 7.20 -3.14
C VAL A 115 -7.61 7.39 -4.63
N TYR A 116 -6.51 7.83 -5.21
CA TYR A 116 -6.25 7.88 -6.64
C TYR A 116 -4.98 7.08 -6.91
N THR A 117 -4.99 6.40 -8.04
CA THR A 117 -3.87 5.56 -8.47
C THR A 117 -3.51 5.89 -9.90
N GLN A 118 -2.23 5.77 -10.22
CA GLN A 118 -1.71 5.85 -11.57
C GLN A 118 -0.89 4.61 -11.84
N VAL A 119 -1.13 3.97 -12.97
CA VAL A 119 -0.23 2.95 -13.52
C VAL A 119 0.64 3.62 -14.56
N GLY A 120 1.95 3.47 -14.43
CA GLY A 120 2.96 4.03 -15.32
C GLY A 120 4.06 3.02 -15.60
N GLY A 121 5.18 3.53 -16.13
CA GLY A 121 6.32 2.71 -16.52
C GLY A 121 6.12 1.95 -17.84
N PRO A 122 7.12 1.16 -18.27
CA PRO A 122 6.99 0.26 -19.41
C PRO A 122 5.93 -0.81 -19.12
N ALA A 123 5.14 -1.20 -20.13
CA ALA A 123 4.07 -2.19 -19.97
C ALA A 123 4.56 -3.49 -19.30
N ARG A 124 5.73 -4.00 -19.74
CA ARG A 124 6.37 -5.20 -19.20
C ARG A 124 7.00 -5.04 -17.80
N SER A 125 6.94 -3.87 -17.20
CA SER A 125 7.48 -3.58 -15.86
C SER A 125 6.73 -2.38 -15.29
N PRO A 126 5.41 -2.52 -15.06
CA PRO A 126 4.58 -1.41 -14.65
C PRO A 126 4.94 -0.95 -13.24
N GLU A 127 4.74 0.33 -13.01
CA GLU A 127 4.88 0.97 -11.70
C GLU A 127 3.52 1.53 -11.30
N ILE A 128 3.16 1.37 -10.02
CA ILE A 128 1.92 1.92 -9.48
C ILE A 128 2.28 3.07 -8.53
N SER A 129 1.65 4.22 -8.73
CA SER A 129 1.69 5.32 -7.77
C SER A 129 0.32 5.50 -7.14
N VAL A 130 0.30 5.85 -5.87
CA VAL A 130 -0.92 6.00 -5.06
C VAL A 130 -0.86 7.34 -4.34
N LYS A 131 -1.96 8.09 -4.42
CA LYS A 131 -2.18 9.30 -3.62
C LYS A 131 -3.51 9.18 -2.92
N GLY A 132 -3.57 9.56 -1.66
CA GLY A 132 -4.81 9.46 -0.91
C GLY A 132 -4.95 10.51 0.17
N GLN A 133 -6.18 10.59 0.65
CA GLN A 133 -6.57 11.41 1.78
C GLN A 133 -7.44 10.59 2.71
N MET A 134 -7.08 10.56 3.99
CA MET A 134 -7.92 9.96 5.03
C MET A 134 -7.83 10.77 6.32
N SER A 135 -8.96 11.01 6.95
CA SER A 135 -8.98 11.57 8.31
C SER A 135 -8.99 10.42 9.32
N LEU A 136 -7.80 9.87 9.58
CA LEU A 136 -7.60 8.77 10.52
C LEU A 136 -6.67 9.20 11.65
N ASN A 137 -7.14 9.05 12.89
CA ASN A 137 -6.25 9.12 14.05
C ASN A 137 -5.61 7.76 14.28
N ILE A 138 -4.29 7.65 14.11
CA ILE A 138 -3.54 6.40 14.35
C ILE A 138 -3.40 6.21 15.87
N PRO A 139 -3.98 5.16 16.47
CA PRO A 139 -3.89 4.93 17.91
C PRO A 139 -2.44 4.74 18.37
N ALA A 140 -2.13 5.18 19.59
CA ALA A 140 -0.83 4.93 20.20
C ALA A 140 -0.53 3.41 20.24
N GLY A 141 0.70 3.04 19.89
CA GLY A 141 1.11 1.63 19.81
C GLY A 141 0.65 0.91 18.54
N GLN A 142 0.07 1.63 17.56
CA GLN A 142 -0.21 1.11 16.22
C GLN A 142 0.59 1.83 15.15
N VAL A 143 0.81 1.15 14.03
CA VAL A 143 1.48 1.67 12.85
C VAL A 143 0.60 1.37 11.64
N LEU A 144 0.35 2.38 10.81
CA LEU A 144 -0.35 2.22 9.55
C LEU A 144 0.61 1.69 8.48
N TYR A 145 0.23 0.62 7.79
CA TYR A 145 0.99 0.05 6.69
C TYR A 145 0.14 -0.01 5.43
N LEU A 146 0.77 0.26 4.29
CA LEU A 146 0.28 -0.15 2.99
C LEU A 146 0.82 -1.56 2.70
N VAL A 147 -0.07 -2.46 2.29
CA VAL A 147 0.23 -3.87 2.03
C VAL A 147 -0.27 -4.19 0.65
N THR A 148 0.57 -4.78 -0.19
CA THR A 148 0.15 -5.27 -1.50
C THR A 148 -0.15 -6.76 -1.45
N ARG A 149 -1.10 -7.17 -2.29
CA ARG A 149 -1.46 -8.57 -2.51
C ARG A 149 -1.76 -8.77 -4.00
N PRO A 150 -0.88 -9.46 -4.74
CA PRO A 150 -1.17 -9.85 -6.11
C PRO A 150 -2.44 -10.70 -6.17
N ASP A 151 -3.38 -10.35 -7.05
CA ASP A 151 -4.66 -11.04 -7.19
C ASP A 151 -4.45 -12.44 -7.81
N PRO A 152 -4.81 -13.53 -7.08
CA PRO A 152 -4.71 -14.90 -7.61
C PRO A 152 -5.48 -15.17 -8.90
N ASP A 153 -6.51 -14.39 -9.18
CA ASP A 153 -7.34 -14.55 -10.36
C ASP A 153 -6.79 -13.79 -11.58
N SER A 154 -5.84 -12.88 -11.36
CA SER A 154 -5.10 -12.17 -12.41
C SER A 154 -3.90 -12.97 -12.90
N LYS A 155 -3.44 -12.71 -14.13
CA LYS A 155 -2.32 -13.44 -14.76
C LYS A 155 -1.34 -12.50 -15.44
N ASP A 156 -0.07 -12.85 -15.37
CA ASP A 156 1.02 -12.18 -16.07
C ASP A 156 0.99 -12.46 -17.59
N GLU A 157 1.91 -11.86 -18.35
CA GLU A 157 2.07 -12.09 -19.80
C GLU A 157 2.29 -13.57 -20.17
N PHE A 158 2.80 -14.38 -19.23
CA PHE A 158 3.13 -15.78 -19.41
C PHE A 158 2.04 -16.73 -18.90
N GLY A 159 0.94 -16.19 -18.35
CA GLY A 159 -0.18 -16.95 -17.79
C GLY A 159 0.02 -17.44 -16.36
N HIS A 160 1.07 -17.01 -15.65
CA HIS A 160 1.26 -17.29 -14.23
C HIS A 160 0.31 -16.44 -13.39
N PRO A 161 -0.40 -17.03 -12.40
CA PRO A 161 -1.31 -16.27 -11.56
C PRO A 161 -0.56 -15.43 -10.53
N GLY A 162 -1.24 -14.40 -10.01
CA GLY A 162 -0.82 -13.76 -8.77
C GLY A 162 -0.70 -14.79 -7.64
N ASN A 163 0.29 -14.66 -6.77
CA ASN A 163 0.53 -15.67 -5.73
C ASN A 163 -0.38 -15.52 -4.50
N GLY A 164 -1.16 -14.44 -4.40
CA GLY A 164 -2.12 -14.20 -3.31
C GLY A 164 -1.50 -13.92 -1.95
N ARG A 165 -0.18 -13.75 -1.88
CA ARG A 165 0.56 -13.48 -0.64
C ARG A 165 0.51 -11.99 -0.28
N PHE A 166 0.74 -11.70 1.00
CA PHE A 166 0.68 -10.34 1.53
C PHE A 166 2.09 -9.78 1.73
N TYR A 167 2.33 -8.60 1.18
CA TYR A 167 3.62 -7.92 1.20
C TYR A 167 3.49 -6.55 1.88
N PRO A 168 3.75 -6.45 3.18
CA PRO A 168 3.77 -5.15 3.85
C PRO A 168 4.88 -4.27 3.30
N GLY A 169 4.51 -3.09 2.80
CA GLY A 169 5.43 -2.09 2.29
C GLY A 169 6.14 -1.33 3.41
N THR A 170 6.26 -0.01 3.25
CA THR A 170 6.72 0.89 4.31
C THR A 170 5.55 1.41 5.14
N PRO A 171 5.78 1.83 6.39
CA PRO A 171 4.78 2.55 7.16
C PRO A 171 4.26 3.76 6.39
N VAL A 172 2.95 3.96 6.41
CA VAL A 172 2.29 5.16 5.87
C VAL A 172 2.12 6.16 7.00
N SER A 173 2.55 7.40 6.77
CA SER A 173 2.41 8.50 7.73
C SER A 173 1.60 9.63 7.08
N PRO A 174 0.26 9.63 7.24
CA PRO A 174 -0.55 10.72 6.72
C PRO A 174 -0.15 12.06 7.35
N THR A 175 -0.21 13.14 6.57
CA THR A 175 -0.01 14.49 7.06
C THR A 175 -1.12 14.90 8.03
N SER A 176 -0.99 16.08 8.65
CA SER A 176 -2.05 16.66 9.48
C SER A 176 -3.37 16.88 8.75
N SER A 177 -3.31 17.10 7.43
CA SER A 177 -4.48 17.17 6.53
C SER A 177 -4.94 15.81 6.01
N GLY A 178 -4.33 14.72 6.48
CA GLY A 178 -4.66 13.35 6.11
C GLY A 178 -4.09 12.89 4.77
N CYS A 179 -3.20 13.67 4.15
CA CYS A 179 -2.62 13.34 2.85
C CYS A 179 -1.54 12.28 2.98
N TRP A 180 -1.50 11.33 2.06
CA TRP A 180 -0.45 10.31 2.01
C TRP A 180 -0.21 9.88 0.56
N GLU A 181 0.98 9.35 0.30
CA GLU A 181 1.36 8.87 -1.03
C GLU A 181 2.33 7.70 -0.94
N ASP A 182 2.34 6.90 -2.01
CA ASP A 182 3.29 5.83 -2.30
C ASP A 182 3.63 5.95 -3.79
N ASP A 183 4.82 6.45 -4.10
CA ASP A 183 5.20 6.79 -5.47
C ASP A 183 6.07 5.70 -6.11
N ASN A 184 5.79 5.40 -7.39
CA ASN A 184 6.59 4.51 -8.25
C ASN A 184 6.88 3.13 -7.63
N HIS A 185 5.84 2.51 -7.06
CA HIS A 185 5.93 1.13 -6.59
C HIS A 185 6.11 0.19 -7.79
N SER A 186 7.30 -0.37 -7.94
CA SER A 186 7.55 -1.40 -8.96
C SER A 186 6.66 -2.61 -8.68
N VAL A 187 5.83 -2.97 -9.65
CA VAL A 187 5.05 -4.20 -9.59
C VAL A 187 6.01 -5.34 -9.93
N GLY A 188 6.43 -6.10 -8.92
CA GLY A 188 7.16 -7.36 -9.09
C GLY A 188 8.35 -7.36 -10.08
N TYR A 189 8.19 -8.09 -11.18
CA TYR A 189 9.26 -8.51 -12.10
C TYR A 189 8.94 -8.17 -13.56
N ILE A 190 9.93 -8.30 -14.45
CA ILE A 190 9.72 -8.06 -15.90
C ILE A 190 8.77 -9.13 -16.48
N GLY A 191 7.69 -8.69 -17.12
CA GLY A 191 6.63 -9.51 -17.71
C GLY A 191 5.39 -9.65 -16.81
N VAL A 192 5.33 -8.91 -15.70
CA VAL A 192 4.22 -8.94 -14.73
C VAL A 192 2.94 -8.26 -15.24
N GLU A 193 2.97 -7.65 -16.42
CA GLU A 193 1.80 -7.00 -17.04
C GLU A 193 0.59 -7.95 -16.99
N GLY A 194 -0.57 -7.44 -16.57
CA GLY A 194 -1.78 -8.24 -16.38
C GLY A 194 -2.03 -8.70 -14.94
N ILE A 195 -0.99 -8.74 -14.09
CA ILE A 195 -1.18 -8.96 -12.65
C ILE A 195 -1.79 -7.71 -12.03
N SER A 196 -2.96 -7.88 -11.44
CA SER A 196 -3.62 -6.85 -10.66
C SER A 196 -3.23 -6.98 -9.18
N GLU A 197 -3.23 -5.86 -8.46
CA GLU A 197 -2.88 -5.83 -7.05
C GLU A 197 -4.04 -5.30 -6.20
N THR A 198 -4.30 -5.99 -5.09
CA THR A 198 -5.08 -5.42 -4.00
C THR A 198 -4.15 -4.73 -3.03
N TYR A 199 -4.38 -3.44 -2.84
CA TYR A 199 -3.74 -2.66 -1.78
C TYR A 199 -4.62 -2.70 -0.54
N LEU A 200 -4.00 -2.92 0.62
CA LEU A 200 -4.64 -2.89 1.93
C LEU A 200 -3.90 -1.90 2.82
N LEU A 201 -4.63 -0.91 3.32
CA LEU A 201 -4.21 -0.09 4.44
C LEU A 201 -4.67 -0.75 5.73
N VAL A 202 -3.72 -1.05 6.61
CA VAL A 202 -3.97 -1.76 7.85
C VAL A 202 -3.25 -1.08 9.02
N LEU A 203 -3.93 -0.98 10.16
CA LEU A 203 -3.31 -0.63 11.42
C LEU A 203 -2.82 -1.91 12.09
N VAL A 204 -1.53 -1.98 12.41
CA VAL A 204 -0.87 -3.13 13.04
C VAL A 204 -0.25 -2.69 14.35
N GLY A 205 -0.28 -3.54 15.38
CA GLY A 205 0.42 -3.26 16.64
C GLY A 205 1.93 -3.07 16.43
N SER A 206 2.54 -2.10 17.12
CA SER A 206 3.95 -1.71 16.94
C SER A 206 4.93 -2.89 17.03
N ASP A 207 4.69 -3.83 17.93
CA ASP A 207 5.55 -5.00 18.14
C ASP A 207 5.50 -5.99 16.97
N GLN A 208 4.35 -6.08 16.30
CA GLN A 208 4.19 -6.89 15.08
C GLN A 208 4.76 -6.14 13.87
N ALA A 209 4.44 -4.84 13.74
CA ALA A 209 4.97 -3.97 12.70
C ALA A 209 6.50 -3.92 12.65
N ALA A 210 7.16 -3.97 13.81
CA ALA A 210 8.62 -3.97 13.91
C ALA A 210 9.28 -5.20 13.25
N LYS A 211 8.54 -6.28 13.00
CA LYS A 211 9.04 -7.51 12.37
C LYS A 211 9.06 -7.43 10.84
N PHE A 212 8.15 -6.64 10.24
CA PHE A 212 7.98 -6.59 8.78
C PHE A 212 9.28 -6.26 8.02
N PRO A 213 10.10 -5.28 8.45
CA PRO A 213 11.36 -4.99 7.75
C PRO A 213 12.38 -6.13 7.84
N ALA A 214 12.37 -6.90 8.93
CA ALA A 214 13.27 -8.04 9.11
C ALA A 214 12.82 -9.23 8.26
N ASP A 215 11.52 -9.53 8.26
CA ASP A 215 10.94 -10.61 7.47
C ASP A 215 11.18 -10.38 5.97
N ARG A 216 10.97 -9.15 5.48
CA ARG A 216 11.29 -8.74 4.10
C ARG A 216 12.75 -8.96 3.68
N LYS A 217 13.68 -8.93 4.63
CA LYS A 217 15.12 -9.11 4.38
C LYS A 217 15.54 -10.57 4.54
N ALA A 218 14.67 -11.44 5.05
CA ALA A 218 14.97 -12.84 5.20
C ALA A 218 15.06 -13.51 3.82
N LYS A 219 16.10 -14.34 3.64
CA LYS A 219 16.50 -14.88 2.34
C LYS A 219 15.40 -15.66 1.61
N ASP A 220 14.58 -16.37 2.36
CA ASP A 220 13.55 -17.27 1.84
C ASP A 220 12.13 -16.74 2.09
N TRP A 221 12.00 -15.43 2.36
CA TRP A 221 10.70 -14.80 2.57
C TRP A 221 10.04 -14.46 1.23
N ASP A 222 8.86 -15.03 1.02
CA ASP A 222 8.04 -14.84 -0.17
C ASP A 222 6.76 -14.06 0.14
N GLY A 223 6.67 -13.34 1.26
CA GLY A 223 5.43 -12.73 1.71
C GLY A 223 4.60 -13.63 2.62
N TYR A 224 3.72 -13.03 3.40
CA TYR A 224 2.87 -13.75 4.34
C TYR A 224 1.81 -14.56 3.59
N SER A 225 1.59 -15.81 4.03
CA SER A 225 0.43 -16.58 3.59
C SER A 225 -0.87 -15.97 4.12
N ALA A 226 -2.01 -16.43 3.61
CA ALA A 226 -3.30 -15.99 4.15
C ALA A 226 -3.49 -16.38 5.63
N ASP A 227 -2.93 -17.51 6.08
CA ASP A 227 -2.97 -17.93 7.49
C ASP A 227 -2.09 -17.04 8.37
N ASP A 228 -0.85 -16.79 7.94
CA ASP A 228 0.06 -15.89 8.68
C ASP A 228 -0.53 -14.49 8.78
N TRP A 229 -1.08 -13.98 7.67
CA TRP A 229 -1.72 -12.68 7.63
C TRP A 229 -2.92 -12.61 8.58
N ARG A 230 -3.78 -13.64 8.61
CA ARG A 230 -4.92 -13.72 9.53
C ARG A 230 -4.50 -13.78 10.99
N ALA A 231 -3.37 -14.39 11.30
CA ALA A 231 -2.85 -14.49 12.66
C ALA A 231 -2.36 -13.14 13.23
N LEU A 232 -2.11 -12.13 12.38
CA LEU A 232 -1.75 -10.79 12.83
C LEU A 232 -2.93 -10.07 13.48
N THR A 233 -2.63 -9.36 14.57
CA THR A 233 -3.57 -8.47 15.24
C THR A 233 -3.57 -7.13 14.51
N LYS A 234 -4.58 -6.92 13.68
CA LYS A 234 -4.66 -5.76 12.80
C LYS A 234 -6.10 -5.28 12.65
N ILE A 235 -6.24 -4.02 12.24
CA ILE A 235 -7.52 -3.43 11.85
C ILE A 235 -7.40 -3.04 10.38
N ASP A 236 -8.28 -3.58 9.55
CA ASP A 236 -8.39 -3.16 8.15
C ASP A 236 -8.96 -1.74 8.11
N VAL A 237 -8.24 -0.81 7.49
CA VAL A 237 -8.64 0.60 7.35
C VAL A 237 -9.35 0.79 6.01
N MET A 238 -8.70 0.35 4.94
CA MET A 238 -9.20 0.47 3.57
C MET A 238 -8.53 -0.56 2.68
N ASN A 239 -9.23 -1.01 1.65
CA ASN A 239 -8.63 -1.75 0.54
C ASN A 239 -9.14 -1.21 -0.80
N PHE A 240 -8.29 -1.34 -1.81
CA PHE A 240 -8.62 -0.96 -3.18
C PHE A 240 -7.84 -1.82 -4.17
N HIS A 241 -8.43 -2.02 -5.34
CA HIS A 241 -7.84 -2.86 -6.39
C HIS A 241 -7.29 -2.01 -7.54
N VAL A 242 -6.09 -2.33 -7.99
CA VAL A 242 -5.42 -1.65 -9.11
C VAL A 242 -5.09 -2.70 -10.17
N SER A 243 -5.58 -2.51 -11.38
CA SER A 243 -5.21 -3.35 -12.52
C SER A 243 -4.04 -2.72 -13.26
N THR A 244 -3.07 -3.54 -13.68
CA THR A 244 -1.93 -3.12 -14.50
C THR A 244 -2.15 -3.30 -16.01
N ALA A 245 -3.31 -3.85 -16.40
CA ALA A 245 -3.72 -4.09 -17.79
C ALA A 245 -4.52 -2.93 -18.38
#